data_AF-A0A3N4S3P4-F1
#
_entry.id   AF-A0A3N4S3P4-F1
#
_cell.length_a   1.000
_cell.length_b   1.000
_cell.length_c   1.000
_cell.angle_alpha   90.00
_cell.angle_beta   90.00
_cell.angle_gamma   90.00
#
_symmetry.space_group_name_H-M   'P 1'
#
loop_
_entity.id
_entity.type
_entity.pdbx_description
1 polymer ?
#
loop_
_entity_poly.entity_id
_entity_poly.type
_entity_poly.pdbx_seq_one_letter_code
_entity_poly.pdbx_strand_id
1 'polypeptide(L)'
;MRIRLRAWTLVGAGLLAVGAGPAYGAGRPSAEPAAGSVQYTVQDLGTLGGTRSEATAIDGRTVVGSSLTSGDAAEHAFVYDLRRHTMTDIGTLGDSSRATGVEGDHVVGESDLSAGGPAHGFVYDLRTRRLVDIGTLGGSSTDITGLDGDTVVGTSSLSGDAVTHAFAYSLRTRTMTDLGSLAGPSGDSTAAAVSGSLVVGDSSLPDTPAGTTHGFAYNLRTRTMTDLGTLGGSSSTANDISGSTVVGQSRTAGNSISGYAYDLRTGIRTDLGFHFLTAQLISGNTVVGGDSLLSSSYDLITHTSATIGSGRGVTEVKQIRGHFVVGDNFAPNSFAFVARVDNGDFTYLASLGGLNSAATQVDRHGVVAGSAALPPADPVSVNGPFHAAVWIPHTVA
;
A
#
# COMPACT_ATOMS: atom_id res chain seq x y z
N MET A 1 40.66 -21.19 -56.64
CA MET A 1 40.46 -21.13 -55.17
C MET A 1 39.08 -21.72 -54.86
N ARG A 2 39.02 -22.97 -54.41
CA ARG A 2 37.79 -23.74 -54.14
C ARG A 2 37.98 -24.55 -52.85
N ILE A 3 37.12 -24.36 -51.85
CA ILE A 3 36.95 -25.23 -50.67
C ILE A 3 35.46 -25.10 -50.29
N ARG A 4 34.50 -25.97 -50.68
CA ARG A 4 34.15 -27.36 -50.33
C ARG A 4 33.86 -27.63 -48.83
N LEU A 5 32.57 -27.75 -48.51
CA LEU A 5 32.01 -28.40 -47.31
C LEU A 5 32.50 -29.85 -47.16
N ARG A 6 32.66 -30.31 -45.92
CA ARG A 6 32.41 -31.72 -45.52
C ARG A 6 31.93 -31.80 -44.06
N ALA A 7 30.80 -32.48 -43.88
CA ALA A 7 30.37 -33.08 -42.62
C ALA A 7 31.05 -34.45 -42.42
N TRP A 8 31.25 -34.85 -41.16
CA TRP A 8 31.47 -36.26 -40.79
C TRP A 8 30.78 -36.56 -39.45
N THR A 9 29.83 -37.48 -39.50
CA THR A 9 29.40 -38.34 -38.38
C THR A 9 30.28 -39.57 -38.32
N LEU A 10 30.61 -40.04 -37.11
CA LEU A 10 31.15 -41.38 -36.88
C LEU A 10 30.50 -42.00 -35.64
N VAL A 11 30.10 -43.26 -35.79
CA VAL A 11 29.34 -44.13 -34.87
C VAL A 11 30.31 -45.12 -34.21
N GLY A 12 30.06 -45.51 -32.95
CA GLY A 12 30.22 -46.93 -32.56
C GLY A 12 31.02 -47.29 -31.29
N ALA A 13 30.26 -47.53 -30.20
CA ALA A 13 30.28 -48.71 -29.30
C ALA A 13 31.44 -49.03 -28.32
N GLY A 14 31.08 -49.01 -27.02
CA GLY A 14 31.14 -50.20 -26.13
C GLY A 14 32.23 -50.26 -25.03
N LEU A 15 31.85 -50.16 -23.74
CA LEU A 15 31.74 -51.28 -22.77
C LEU A 15 31.47 -50.76 -21.32
N LEU A 16 30.70 -51.54 -20.56
CA LEU A 16 30.28 -51.33 -19.16
C LEU A 16 31.41 -51.52 -18.13
N ALA A 17 31.36 -50.76 -17.02
CA ALA A 17 31.56 -51.31 -15.67
C ALA A 17 30.92 -50.42 -14.59
N VAL A 18 30.27 -51.10 -13.65
CA VAL A 18 29.43 -50.63 -12.55
C VAL A 18 30.25 -49.97 -11.44
N GLY A 19 29.75 -48.87 -10.89
CA GLY A 19 30.20 -48.29 -9.62
C GLY A 19 29.02 -47.63 -8.92
N ALA A 20 28.48 -48.32 -7.90
CA ALA A 20 27.39 -47.85 -7.06
C ALA A 20 27.80 -46.61 -6.26
N GLY A 21 27.14 -45.47 -6.51
CA GLY A 21 27.18 -44.30 -5.64
C GLY A 21 26.04 -44.35 -4.60
N PRO A 22 26.23 -43.79 -3.40
CA PRO A 22 25.25 -43.91 -2.31
C PRO A 22 23.94 -43.22 -2.67
N ALA A 23 22.84 -43.94 -2.43
CA ALA A 23 21.50 -43.37 -2.44
C ALA A 23 21.40 -42.34 -1.31
N TYR A 24 21.35 -41.06 -1.66
CA TYR A 24 20.85 -40.03 -0.75
C TYR A 24 19.35 -40.25 -0.61
N GLY A 25 18.97 -40.92 0.48
CA GLY A 25 17.60 -40.98 0.93
C GLY A 25 17.09 -39.57 1.14
N ALA A 26 16.17 -39.13 0.29
CA ALA A 26 15.33 -37.97 0.57
C ALA A 26 14.42 -38.32 1.75
N GLY A 27 14.93 -38.11 2.97
CA GLY A 27 14.10 -38.02 4.15
C GLY A 27 13.17 -36.84 3.96
N ARG A 28 11.92 -37.11 3.57
CA ARG A 28 10.85 -36.13 3.75
C ARG A 28 10.77 -35.85 5.25
N PRO A 29 10.95 -34.61 5.73
CA PRO A 29 10.42 -34.31 7.05
C PRO A 29 8.91 -34.58 6.96
N SER A 30 8.44 -35.54 7.74
CA SER A 30 7.04 -35.61 8.13
C SER A 30 6.74 -34.29 8.83
N ALA A 31 6.21 -33.34 8.06
CA ALA A 31 5.49 -32.22 8.62
C ALA A 31 4.32 -32.84 9.40
N GLU A 32 4.47 -32.84 10.72
CA GLU A 32 3.34 -32.89 11.63
C GLU A 32 2.31 -31.88 11.12
N PRO A 33 1.00 -32.20 11.05
CA PRO A 33 0.01 -31.22 10.61
C PRO A 33 0.13 -30.02 11.54
N ALA A 34 0.60 -28.89 11.01
CA ALA A 34 0.62 -27.64 11.75
C ALA A 34 -0.81 -27.31 12.21
N ALA A 35 -0.88 -26.66 13.38
CA ALA A 35 -2.10 -26.16 14.00
C ALA A 35 -3.08 -25.53 12.97
N GLY A 36 -4.38 -25.71 13.24
CA GLY A 36 -5.51 -25.47 12.33
C GLY A 36 -5.33 -24.35 11.31
N SER A 37 -5.67 -24.63 10.05
CA SER A 37 -5.64 -23.64 8.98
C SER A 37 -6.53 -22.44 9.34
N VAL A 38 -5.98 -21.24 9.21
CA VAL A 38 -6.75 -20.00 9.37
C VAL A 38 -7.67 -19.87 8.17
N GLN A 39 -8.97 -19.76 8.42
CA GLN A 39 -9.96 -19.44 7.42
C GLN A 39 -10.47 -18.02 7.61
N TYR A 40 -10.99 -17.43 6.54
CA TYR A 40 -11.54 -16.08 6.54
C TYR A 40 -13.03 -16.13 6.21
N THR A 41 -13.83 -15.46 7.02
CA THR A 41 -15.24 -15.20 6.70
C THR A 41 -15.35 -13.79 6.16
N VAL A 42 -15.96 -13.64 4.98
CA VAL A 42 -16.31 -12.35 4.41
C VAL A 42 -17.62 -11.84 5.03
N GLN A 43 -17.63 -10.58 5.42
CA GLN A 43 -18.81 -9.87 5.89
C GLN A 43 -19.12 -8.70 4.94
N ASP A 44 -20.33 -8.67 4.43
CA ASP A 44 -20.87 -7.52 3.70
C ASP A 44 -21.17 -6.37 4.69
N LEU A 45 -20.67 -5.18 4.40
CA LEU A 45 -20.95 -3.99 5.19
C LEU A 45 -22.18 -3.21 4.67
N GLY A 46 -22.66 -3.52 3.47
CA GLY A 46 -23.75 -2.83 2.80
C GLY A 46 -23.35 -1.46 2.24
N THR A 47 -24.35 -0.61 2.01
CA THR A 47 -24.19 0.74 1.42
C THR A 47 -24.99 1.78 2.21
N LEU A 48 -24.80 3.07 1.91
CA LEU A 48 -25.62 4.18 2.37
C LEU A 48 -26.95 4.33 1.58
N GLY A 49 -27.42 3.23 0.98
CA GLY A 49 -28.67 3.15 0.21
C GLY A 49 -28.48 3.14 -1.30
N GLY A 50 -27.26 3.35 -1.80
CA GLY A 50 -26.91 3.18 -3.22
C GLY A 50 -26.48 1.75 -3.55
N THR A 51 -25.87 1.58 -4.73
CA THR A 51 -25.52 0.27 -5.30
C THR A 51 -24.09 -0.17 -4.98
N ARG A 52 -23.21 0.74 -4.55
CA ARG A 52 -21.78 0.45 -4.34
C ARG A 52 -21.25 1.03 -3.03
N SER A 53 -20.27 0.34 -2.44
CA SER A 53 -19.43 0.85 -1.37
C SER A 53 -18.04 0.20 -1.43
N GLU A 54 -17.08 0.84 -0.77
CA GLU A 54 -15.69 0.36 -0.70
C GLU A 54 -15.10 0.71 0.66
N ALA A 55 -14.49 -0.25 1.36
CA ALA A 55 -13.73 0.02 2.58
C ALA A 55 -12.26 0.31 2.24
N THR A 56 -11.73 1.39 2.80
CA THR A 56 -10.36 1.86 2.56
C THR A 56 -9.46 1.67 3.77
N ALA A 57 -10.02 1.76 4.98
CA ALA A 57 -9.26 1.61 6.21
C ALA A 57 -10.05 0.95 7.35
N ILE A 58 -9.33 0.37 8.31
CA ILE A 58 -9.80 -0.35 9.48
C ILE A 58 -8.86 -0.10 10.68
N ASP A 59 -9.45 0.25 11.82
CA ASP A 59 -8.77 0.23 13.12
C ASP A 59 -9.66 -0.44 14.16
N GLY A 60 -9.23 -1.62 14.60
CA GLY A 60 -9.96 -2.45 15.55
C GLY A 60 -11.36 -2.84 15.07
N ARG A 61 -12.38 -2.10 15.52
CA ARG A 61 -13.79 -2.37 15.19
C ARG A 61 -14.42 -1.31 14.29
N THR A 62 -13.62 -0.35 13.85
CA THR A 62 -14.06 0.78 13.03
C THR A 62 -13.53 0.58 11.63
N VAL A 63 -14.43 0.53 10.65
CA VAL A 63 -14.07 0.47 9.23
C VAL A 63 -14.57 1.73 8.56
N VAL A 64 -13.79 2.32 7.68
CA VAL A 64 -14.16 3.54 6.95
C VAL A 64 -13.93 3.35 5.46
N GLY A 65 -14.57 4.21 4.68
CA GLY A 65 -14.45 4.20 3.23
C GLY A 65 -15.44 5.14 2.57
N SER A 66 -15.89 4.79 1.36
CA SER A 66 -16.91 5.53 0.62
C SER A 66 -18.09 4.64 0.24
N SER A 67 -19.27 5.25 0.13
CA SER A 67 -20.47 4.56 -0.31
C SER A 67 -21.39 5.49 -1.09
N LEU A 68 -22.00 4.93 -2.14
CA LEU A 68 -23.08 5.59 -2.85
C LEU A 68 -24.31 5.71 -1.95
N THR A 69 -24.87 6.91 -1.93
CA THR A 69 -26.12 7.24 -1.27
C THR A 69 -27.33 6.78 -2.08
N SER A 70 -28.52 6.86 -1.48
CA SER A 70 -29.79 6.45 -2.12
C SER A 70 -29.93 6.95 -3.56
N GLY A 71 -30.13 6.01 -4.49
CA GLY A 71 -30.31 6.30 -5.91
C GLY A 71 -29.02 6.64 -6.66
N ASP A 72 -27.86 6.31 -6.08
CA ASP A 72 -26.53 6.60 -6.62
C ASP A 72 -26.30 8.09 -6.88
N ALA A 73 -26.93 8.94 -6.06
CA ALA A 73 -26.96 10.38 -6.26
C ALA A 73 -25.65 11.08 -5.90
N ALA A 74 -24.92 10.55 -4.91
CA ALA A 74 -23.65 11.08 -4.42
C ALA A 74 -22.83 9.99 -3.75
N GLU A 75 -21.51 10.17 -3.70
CA GLU A 75 -20.59 9.33 -2.93
C GLU A 75 -20.22 10.02 -1.62
N HIS A 76 -20.49 9.37 -0.49
CA HIS A 76 -20.21 9.88 0.84
C HIS A 76 -19.25 8.96 1.60
N ALA A 77 -18.40 9.56 2.42
CA ALA A 77 -17.60 8.85 3.40
C ALA A 77 -18.49 8.19 4.44
N PHE A 78 -18.15 6.96 4.84
CA PHE A 78 -18.87 6.26 5.90
C PHE A 78 -17.93 5.83 7.02
N VAL A 79 -18.52 5.60 8.20
CA VAL A 79 -17.95 4.78 9.26
C VAL A 79 -18.86 3.58 9.54
N TYR A 80 -18.27 2.40 9.66
CA TYR A 80 -18.95 1.16 10.01
C TYR A 80 -18.44 0.64 11.34
N ASP A 81 -19.36 0.38 12.27
CA ASP A 81 -19.08 -0.24 13.56
C ASP A 81 -19.30 -1.74 13.47
N LEU A 82 -18.22 -2.52 13.51
CA LEU A 82 -18.24 -3.99 13.41
C LEU A 82 -18.96 -4.67 14.59
N ARG A 83 -19.11 -3.99 15.75
CA ARG A 83 -19.84 -4.52 16.91
C ARG A 83 -21.34 -4.28 16.79
N ARG A 84 -21.74 -3.13 16.25
CA ARG A 84 -23.14 -2.74 16.11
C ARG A 84 -23.74 -3.14 14.75
N HIS A 85 -22.90 -3.54 13.81
CA HIS A 85 -23.28 -3.82 12.42
C HIS A 85 -24.02 -2.65 11.80
N THR A 86 -23.47 -1.44 11.94
CA THR A 86 -24.13 -0.21 11.51
C THR A 86 -23.17 0.64 10.70
N MET A 87 -23.58 0.97 9.47
CA MET A 87 -22.96 1.99 8.63
C MET A 87 -23.57 3.36 8.97
N THR A 88 -22.72 4.36 9.17
CA THR A 88 -23.11 5.76 9.44
C THR A 88 -22.49 6.66 8.39
N ASP A 89 -23.31 7.50 7.77
CA ASP A 89 -22.86 8.55 6.87
C ASP A 89 -22.10 9.64 7.67
N ILE A 90 -20.87 9.94 7.26
CA ILE A 90 -20.03 11.00 7.85
C ILE A 90 -20.43 12.38 7.30
N GLY A 91 -21.02 12.42 6.11
CA GLY A 91 -21.33 13.63 5.37
C GLY A 91 -20.15 14.14 4.54
N THR A 92 -20.32 15.34 4.00
CA THR A 92 -19.36 15.98 3.08
C THR A 92 -19.10 17.42 3.52
N LEU A 93 -18.03 18.04 3.02
CA LEU A 93 -17.78 19.48 3.15
C LEU A 93 -18.60 20.29 2.14
N GLY A 94 -19.11 19.66 1.08
CA GLY A 94 -19.96 20.30 0.07
C GLY A 94 -20.65 19.30 -0.85
N ASP A 95 -19.88 18.48 -1.57
CA ASP A 95 -20.42 17.57 -2.60
C ASP A 95 -20.13 16.09 -2.28
N SER A 96 -19.00 15.54 -2.73
CA SER A 96 -18.62 14.15 -2.48
C SER A 96 -17.55 14.03 -1.39
N SER A 97 -17.46 12.88 -0.72
CA SER A 97 -16.43 12.61 0.27
C SER A 97 -16.01 11.15 0.32
N ARG A 98 -14.75 10.91 0.70
CA ARG A 98 -14.20 9.57 0.93
C ARG A 98 -13.27 9.58 2.13
N ALA A 99 -13.39 8.60 3.02
CA ALA A 99 -12.41 8.38 4.08
C ALA A 99 -11.21 7.59 3.54
N THR A 100 -10.00 7.96 3.94
CA THR A 100 -8.74 7.30 3.53
C THR A 100 -7.97 6.71 4.70
N GLY A 101 -8.25 7.13 5.93
CA GLY A 101 -7.59 6.62 7.12
C GLY A 101 -8.45 6.70 8.37
N VAL A 102 -8.18 5.81 9.33
CA VAL A 102 -8.79 5.82 10.66
C VAL A 102 -7.77 5.40 11.71
N GLU A 103 -7.73 6.11 12.83
CA GLU A 103 -6.95 5.73 14.01
C GLU A 103 -7.63 6.26 15.28
N GLY A 104 -7.97 5.35 16.18
CA GLY A 104 -8.74 5.65 17.38
C GLY A 104 -10.07 6.32 17.06
N ASP A 105 -10.26 7.55 17.55
CA ASP A 105 -11.47 8.35 17.35
C ASP A 105 -11.41 9.28 16.12
N HIS A 106 -10.33 9.24 15.34
CA HIS A 106 -10.13 10.13 14.20
C HIS A 106 -10.27 9.38 12.88
N VAL A 107 -11.14 9.90 12.01
CA VAL A 107 -11.22 9.49 10.61
C VAL A 107 -10.73 10.65 9.76
N VAL A 108 -9.89 10.37 8.78
CA VAL A 108 -9.39 11.35 7.81
C VAL A 108 -9.79 10.96 6.41
N GLY A 109 -9.85 11.94 5.52
CA GLY A 109 -10.25 11.73 4.15
C GLY A 109 -10.27 13.02 3.36
N GLU A 110 -10.87 12.96 2.19
CA GLU A 110 -11.01 14.11 1.30
C GLU A 110 -12.48 14.34 0.97
N SER A 111 -12.84 15.61 0.78
CA SER A 111 -14.17 16.01 0.37
C SER A 111 -14.14 17.19 -0.57
N ASP A 112 -14.92 17.09 -1.62
CA ASP A 112 -15.14 18.17 -2.58
C ASP A 112 -15.95 19.29 -1.92
N LEU A 113 -15.51 20.53 -2.12
CA LEU A 113 -16.23 21.71 -1.62
C LEU A 113 -17.47 22.04 -2.46
N SER A 114 -17.53 21.56 -3.70
CA SER A 114 -18.64 21.70 -4.63
C SER A 114 -18.47 20.75 -5.81
N ALA A 115 -19.56 20.42 -6.52
CA ALA A 115 -19.50 19.58 -7.72
C ALA A 115 -18.48 20.09 -8.76
N GLY A 116 -17.46 19.29 -9.05
CA GLY A 116 -16.36 19.64 -9.96
C GLY A 116 -15.41 20.74 -9.47
N GLY A 117 -15.50 21.10 -8.19
CA GLY A 117 -14.63 22.05 -7.52
C GLY A 117 -13.39 21.39 -6.90
N PRO A 118 -12.60 22.16 -6.12
CA PRO A 118 -11.45 21.60 -5.42
C PRO A 118 -11.87 20.70 -4.25
N ALA A 119 -10.95 19.80 -3.87
CA ALA A 119 -11.08 18.90 -2.74
C ALA A 119 -10.22 19.38 -1.57
N HIS A 120 -10.80 19.31 -0.37
CA HIS A 120 -10.07 19.55 0.88
C HIS A 120 -9.99 18.25 1.68
N GLY A 121 -8.87 18.07 2.38
CA GLY A 121 -8.77 17.12 3.46
C GLY A 121 -9.78 17.43 4.59
N PHE A 122 -10.27 16.40 5.25
CA PHE A 122 -11.09 16.54 6.45
C PHE A 122 -10.60 15.66 7.59
N VAL A 123 -11.03 16.03 8.79
CA VAL A 123 -10.99 15.18 9.99
C VAL A 123 -12.41 15.03 10.51
N TYR A 124 -12.82 13.81 10.81
CA TYR A 124 -14.05 13.50 11.51
C TYR A 124 -13.72 12.89 12.87
N ASP A 125 -14.22 13.52 13.93
CA ASP A 125 -14.08 13.03 15.31
C ASP A 125 -15.30 12.13 15.64
N LEU A 126 -15.06 10.83 15.81
CA LEU A 126 -16.09 9.81 16.06
C LEU A 126 -16.85 10.03 17.37
N ARG A 127 -16.21 10.66 18.36
CA ARG A 127 -16.78 10.89 19.69
C ARG A 127 -17.76 12.07 19.68
N THR A 128 -17.45 13.13 18.96
CA THR A 128 -18.25 14.36 18.84
C THR A 128 -19.12 14.39 17.60
N ARG A 129 -18.88 13.46 16.66
CA ARG A 129 -19.55 13.35 15.36
C ARG A 129 -19.44 14.63 14.53
N ARG A 130 -18.25 15.21 14.52
CA ARG A 130 -17.99 16.49 13.88
C ARG A 130 -17.01 16.34 12.74
N LEU A 131 -17.45 16.71 11.54
CA LEU A 131 -16.63 16.89 10.36
C LEU A 131 -15.96 18.26 10.40
N VAL A 132 -14.65 18.29 10.15
CA VAL A 132 -13.82 19.50 10.19
C VAL A 132 -12.96 19.54 8.94
N ASP A 133 -13.10 20.62 8.17
CA ASP A 133 -12.18 20.98 7.09
C ASP A 133 -10.79 21.32 7.67
N ILE A 134 -9.73 20.68 7.17
CA ILE A 134 -8.34 20.99 7.59
C ILE A 134 -7.74 22.18 6.84
N GLY A 135 -8.37 22.59 5.74
CA GLY A 135 -7.95 23.70 4.88
C GLY A 135 -6.77 23.33 3.97
N THR A 136 -6.03 24.36 3.58
CA THR A 136 -4.87 24.29 2.68
C THR A 136 -3.75 25.19 3.19
N LEU A 137 -2.58 25.15 2.54
CA LEU A 137 -1.47 26.09 2.71
C LEU A 137 -1.70 27.43 1.96
N GLY A 138 -2.95 27.74 1.60
CA GLY A 138 -3.36 28.99 0.96
C GLY A 138 -3.76 28.84 -0.52
N GLY A 139 -3.59 27.67 -1.12
CA GLY A 139 -4.13 27.30 -2.43
C GLY A 139 -5.53 26.68 -2.36
N SER A 140 -5.90 25.97 -3.41
CA SER A 140 -7.25 25.42 -3.58
C SER A 140 -7.46 24.01 -3.03
N SER A 141 -6.45 23.16 -2.96
CA SER A 141 -6.65 21.74 -2.63
C SER A 141 -5.69 21.17 -1.59
N THR A 142 -6.13 20.10 -0.94
CA THR A 142 -5.31 19.20 -0.10
C THR A 142 -5.65 17.74 -0.34
N ASP A 143 -4.61 16.91 -0.42
CA ASP A 143 -4.70 15.45 -0.52
C ASP A 143 -4.03 14.83 0.72
N ILE A 144 -4.69 13.85 1.35
CA ILE A 144 -4.18 13.19 2.58
C ILE A 144 -3.59 11.83 2.21
N THR A 145 -2.34 11.60 2.60
CA THR A 145 -1.61 10.35 2.30
C THR A 145 -1.26 9.54 3.54
N GLY A 146 -1.24 10.13 4.73
CA GLY A 146 -0.87 9.41 5.95
C GLY A 146 -1.48 9.95 7.23
N LEU A 147 -1.64 9.05 8.20
CA LEU A 147 -2.10 9.30 9.56
C LEU A 147 -1.27 8.46 10.54
N ASP A 148 -0.69 9.09 11.55
CA ASP A 148 -0.07 8.42 12.69
C ASP A 148 -0.26 9.25 13.98
N GLY A 149 -1.06 8.71 14.89
CA GLY A 149 -1.54 9.34 16.10
C GLY A 149 -2.25 10.68 15.83
N ASP A 150 -1.61 11.77 16.27
CA ASP A 150 -2.13 13.13 16.13
C ASP A 150 -1.67 13.83 14.85
N THR A 151 -0.94 13.14 13.96
CA THR A 151 -0.30 13.75 12.78
C THR A 151 -0.93 13.23 11.51
N VAL A 152 -1.52 14.14 10.74
CA VAL A 152 -1.97 13.91 9.37
C VAL A 152 -0.95 14.50 8.42
N VAL A 153 -0.57 13.77 7.38
CA VAL A 153 0.36 14.26 6.35
C VAL A 153 -0.25 14.13 4.96
N GLY A 154 0.25 14.93 4.05
CA GLY A 154 -0.25 14.97 2.69
C GLY A 154 0.40 16.05 1.87
N THR A 155 -0.28 16.43 0.80
CA THR A 155 0.14 17.48 -0.14
C THR A 155 -0.88 18.60 -0.11
N SER A 156 -0.42 19.85 -0.16
CA SER A 156 -1.30 21.02 -0.24
C SER A 156 -0.79 22.02 -1.27
N SER A 157 -1.72 22.57 -2.04
CA SER A 157 -1.44 23.69 -2.94
C SER A 157 -1.12 24.96 -2.14
N LEU A 158 -0.10 25.68 -2.59
CA LEU A 158 0.20 27.03 -2.12
C LEU A 158 -0.66 28.07 -2.83
N SER A 159 -0.63 29.32 -2.34
CA SER A 159 -1.33 30.44 -2.94
C SER A 159 -1.09 30.54 -4.46
N GLY A 160 -2.17 30.52 -5.23
CA GLY A 160 -2.13 30.61 -6.69
C GLY A 160 -1.92 29.28 -7.42
N ASP A 161 -1.87 28.16 -6.70
CA ASP A 161 -1.89 26.78 -7.21
C ASP A 161 -0.75 26.43 -8.20
N ALA A 162 0.34 27.20 -8.15
CA ALA A 162 1.50 26.99 -9.02
C ALA A 162 2.50 25.98 -8.43
N VAL A 163 2.45 25.75 -7.12
CA VAL A 163 3.39 24.92 -6.36
C VAL A 163 2.61 24.15 -5.30
N THR A 164 3.01 22.91 -5.06
CA THR A 164 2.48 22.07 -3.98
C THR A 164 3.57 21.75 -2.97
N HIS A 165 3.23 21.79 -1.69
CA HIS A 165 4.13 21.37 -0.62
C HIS A 165 3.54 20.24 0.20
N ALA A 166 4.43 19.36 0.66
CA ALA A 166 4.15 18.42 1.73
C ALA A 166 3.75 19.20 3.00
N PHE A 167 2.71 18.74 3.69
CA PHE A 167 2.26 19.32 4.95
C PHE A 167 2.23 18.30 6.08
N ALA A 168 2.27 18.80 7.32
CA ALA A 168 1.86 18.04 8.50
C ALA A 168 0.80 18.84 9.28
N TYR A 169 -0.34 18.23 9.55
CA TYR A 169 -1.44 18.79 10.31
C TYR A 169 -1.55 18.10 11.67
N SER A 170 -1.53 18.89 12.75
CA SER A 170 -1.74 18.36 14.10
C SER A 170 -3.22 18.36 14.46
N LEU A 171 -3.80 17.18 14.69
CA LEU A 171 -5.19 17.01 15.15
C LEU A 171 -5.43 17.72 16.49
N ARG A 172 -4.42 17.69 17.37
CA ARG A 172 -4.48 18.28 18.71
C ARG A 172 -4.49 19.81 18.69
N THR A 173 -3.61 20.45 17.91
CA THR A 173 -3.52 21.92 17.87
C THR A 173 -4.29 22.55 16.72
N ARG A 174 -4.80 21.72 15.80
CA ARG A 174 -5.48 22.13 14.55
C ARG A 174 -4.63 23.09 13.74
N THR A 175 -3.37 22.72 13.55
CA THR A 175 -2.38 23.56 12.88
C THR A 175 -1.77 22.79 11.72
N MET A 176 -1.87 23.36 10.53
CA MET A 176 -1.15 22.90 9.35
C MET A 176 0.24 23.52 9.34
N THR A 177 1.26 22.69 9.15
CA THR A 177 2.67 23.09 9.02
C THR A 177 3.12 22.78 7.61
N ASP A 178 3.57 23.81 6.90
CA ASP A 178 4.29 23.66 5.63
C ASP A 178 5.66 23.02 5.89
N LEU A 179 5.96 21.90 5.23
CA LEU A 179 7.25 21.22 5.35
C LEU A 179 8.31 21.79 4.39
N GLY A 180 7.90 22.56 3.38
CA GLY A 180 8.76 23.12 2.35
C GLY A 180 9.21 22.08 1.31
N SER A 181 10.25 22.41 0.56
CA SER A 181 10.89 21.52 -0.42
C SER A 181 12.41 21.63 -0.34
N LEU A 182 13.13 20.65 -0.90
CA LEU A 182 14.58 20.67 -1.03
C LEU A 182 15.04 21.80 -1.99
N ALA A 183 14.23 22.17 -2.97
CA ALA A 183 14.49 23.29 -3.89
C ALA A 183 14.10 24.67 -3.33
N GLY A 184 13.64 24.74 -2.07
CA GLY A 184 13.20 25.97 -1.43
C GLY A 184 11.73 26.31 -1.69
N PRO A 185 11.29 27.56 -1.43
CA PRO A 185 9.86 27.91 -1.38
C PRO A 185 9.08 27.80 -2.69
N SER A 186 9.76 27.68 -3.83
CA SER A 186 9.14 27.56 -5.16
C SER A 186 9.22 26.15 -5.74
N GLY A 187 9.73 25.19 -4.97
CA GLY A 187 9.86 23.80 -5.40
C GLY A 187 8.70 22.97 -4.92
N ASP A 188 8.36 21.92 -5.66
CA ASP A 188 7.34 20.98 -5.25
C ASP A 188 7.85 19.98 -4.21
N SER A 189 6.94 19.58 -3.31
CA SER A 189 7.10 18.41 -2.45
C SER A 189 5.75 17.75 -2.15
N THR A 190 5.80 16.45 -1.89
CA THR A 190 4.63 15.64 -1.52
C THR A 190 4.99 14.74 -0.34
N ALA A 191 4.08 14.56 0.61
CA ALA A 191 4.27 13.57 1.67
C ALA A 191 3.69 12.22 1.24
N ALA A 192 4.39 11.13 1.52
CA ALA A 192 3.95 9.77 1.25
C ALA A 192 3.53 9.03 2.53
N ALA A 193 4.30 9.19 3.61
CA ALA A 193 4.07 8.44 4.85
C ALA A 193 4.60 9.17 6.09
N VAL A 194 4.14 8.72 7.27
CA VAL A 194 4.51 9.28 8.57
C VAL A 194 4.77 8.17 9.59
N SER A 195 5.83 8.31 10.39
CA SER A 195 6.10 7.47 11.57
C SER A 195 6.61 8.33 12.73
N GLY A 196 5.77 8.49 13.75
CA GLY A 196 5.99 9.34 14.90
C GLY A 196 6.18 10.81 14.51
N SER A 197 7.43 11.29 14.52
CA SER A 197 7.75 12.67 14.14
C SER A 197 8.42 12.78 12.78
N LEU A 198 8.53 11.68 12.04
CA LEU A 198 9.22 11.63 10.76
C LEU A 198 8.18 11.54 9.66
N VAL A 199 8.24 12.46 8.72
CA VAL A 199 7.44 12.47 7.50
C VAL A 199 8.38 12.20 6.34
N VAL A 200 8.00 11.34 5.41
CA VAL A 200 8.79 11.05 4.21
C VAL A 200 7.95 11.32 2.97
N GLY A 201 8.62 11.57 1.86
CA GLY A 201 7.99 11.76 0.57
C GLY A 201 8.98 12.26 -0.45
N ASP A 202 8.49 12.90 -1.50
CA ASP A 202 9.30 13.32 -2.63
C ASP A 202 9.43 14.83 -2.68
N SER A 203 10.57 15.31 -3.14
CA SER A 203 10.80 16.74 -3.32
C SER A 203 11.66 17.04 -4.53
N SER A 204 11.30 18.12 -5.22
CA SER A 204 12.12 18.70 -6.29
C SER A 204 13.45 19.22 -5.75
N LEU A 205 14.47 19.25 -6.62
CA LEU A 205 15.82 19.70 -6.29
C LEU A 205 16.17 21.04 -6.94
N PRO A 206 16.98 21.89 -6.28
CA PRO A 206 17.45 23.14 -6.87
C PRO A 206 18.38 22.86 -8.05
N ASP A 207 18.35 23.72 -9.06
CA ASP A 207 19.25 23.70 -10.23
C ASP A 207 19.28 22.37 -11.01
N THR A 208 18.20 21.58 -10.96
CA THR A 208 18.05 20.33 -11.72
C THR A 208 17.00 20.44 -12.83
N PRO A 209 17.03 19.56 -13.85
CA PRO A 209 15.95 19.51 -14.84
C PRO A 209 14.59 19.31 -14.18
N ALA A 210 13.57 20.01 -14.70
CA ALA A 210 12.20 19.90 -14.20
C ALA A 210 11.74 18.43 -14.13
N GLY A 211 11.11 18.06 -13.01
CA GLY A 211 10.66 16.70 -12.73
C GLY A 211 11.73 15.79 -12.09
N THR A 212 12.94 16.29 -11.83
CA THR A 212 13.92 15.55 -11.02
C THR A 212 13.54 15.66 -9.55
N THR A 213 13.28 14.51 -8.92
CA THR A 213 12.92 14.43 -7.50
C THR A 213 13.87 13.53 -6.72
N HIS A 214 14.05 13.87 -5.45
CA HIS A 214 14.67 13.01 -4.44
C HIS A 214 13.66 12.70 -3.35
N GLY A 215 13.78 11.52 -2.76
CA GLY A 215 13.12 11.22 -1.49
C GLY A 215 13.69 12.09 -0.38
N PHE A 216 12.83 12.64 0.48
CA PHE A 216 13.22 13.39 1.67
C PHE A 216 12.69 12.71 2.95
N ALA A 217 13.30 13.05 4.07
CA ALA A 217 12.71 12.87 5.40
C ALA A 217 12.68 14.19 6.17
N TYR A 218 11.52 14.53 6.72
CA TYR A 218 11.31 15.71 7.55
C TYR A 218 11.09 15.31 9.00
N ASN A 219 11.87 15.91 9.91
CA ASN A 219 11.70 15.71 11.34
C ASN A 219 10.88 16.86 11.95
N LEU A 220 9.65 16.57 12.34
CA LEU A 220 8.70 17.54 12.93
C LEU A 220 9.19 18.15 14.24
N ARG A 221 10.06 17.45 14.99
CA ARG A 221 10.63 17.96 16.25
C ARG A 221 11.75 18.96 16.01
N THR A 222 12.64 18.69 15.07
CA THR A 222 13.79 19.55 14.78
C THR A 222 13.54 20.55 13.65
N ARG A 223 12.42 20.39 12.92
CA ARG A 223 12.05 21.15 11.73
C ARG A 223 13.13 21.11 10.67
N THR A 224 13.62 19.90 10.40
CA THR A 224 14.74 19.67 9.49
C THR A 224 14.29 18.74 8.38
N MET A 225 14.49 19.17 7.13
CA MET A 225 14.36 18.33 5.95
C MET A 225 15.74 17.76 5.58
N THR A 226 15.79 16.46 5.35
CA THR A 226 16.99 15.73 4.95
C THR A 226 16.76 15.14 3.57
N ASP A 227 17.62 15.47 2.61
CA ASP A 227 17.70 14.75 1.34
C ASP A 227 18.26 13.34 1.58
N LEU A 228 17.54 12.32 1.14
CA LEU A 228 17.97 10.93 1.29
C LEU A 228 19.02 10.56 0.23
N GLY A 229 19.07 11.27 -0.90
CA GLY A 229 19.94 10.99 -2.02
C GLY A 229 19.51 9.76 -2.83
N THR A 230 20.45 9.17 -3.56
CA THR A 230 20.18 8.10 -4.53
C THR A 230 21.13 6.90 -4.38
N LEU A 231 20.91 5.85 -5.17
CA LEU A 231 21.85 4.73 -5.40
C LEU A 231 22.92 5.07 -6.46
N GLY A 232 23.28 6.35 -6.58
CA GLY A 232 24.27 6.86 -7.53
C GLY A 232 23.71 7.38 -8.86
N GLY A 233 22.39 7.33 -9.05
CA GLY A 233 21.69 7.95 -10.18
C GLY A 233 21.16 9.35 -9.86
N SER A 234 20.25 9.85 -10.70
CA SER A 234 19.76 11.24 -10.65
C SER A 234 18.47 11.45 -9.86
N SER A 235 17.76 10.41 -9.46
CA SER A 235 16.47 10.56 -8.77
C SER A 235 16.20 9.42 -7.78
N SER A 236 15.35 9.72 -6.80
CA SER A 236 14.81 8.76 -5.85
C SER A 236 13.42 9.20 -5.37
N THR A 237 12.68 8.25 -4.80
CA THR A 237 11.43 8.51 -4.09
C THR A 237 11.50 7.98 -2.67
N ALA A 238 10.63 8.45 -1.78
CA ALA A 238 10.41 7.84 -0.46
C ALA A 238 8.92 7.53 -0.29
N ASN A 239 8.60 6.25 -0.23
CA ASN A 239 7.22 5.76 -0.39
C ASN A 239 6.59 5.32 0.93
N ASP A 240 7.39 4.82 1.88
CA ASP A 240 6.90 4.39 3.19
C ASP A 240 7.99 4.48 4.26
N ILE A 241 7.58 4.52 5.54
CA ILE A 241 8.47 4.61 6.70
C ILE A 241 7.96 3.77 7.88
N SER A 242 8.89 3.03 8.51
CA SER A 242 8.65 2.34 9.77
C SER A 242 9.76 2.68 10.77
N GLY A 243 9.42 3.44 11.81
CA GLY A 243 10.40 3.91 12.80
C GLY A 243 11.39 4.89 12.18
N SER A 244 12.65 4.47 11.96
CA SER A 244 13.66 5.29 11.26
C SER A 244 14.00 4.81 9.86
N THR A 245 13.37 3.71 9.41
CA THR A 245 13.72 3.09 8.14
C THR A 245 12.73 3.54 7.08
N VAL A 246 13.25 4.18 6.05
CA VAL A 246 12.51 4.66 4.87
C VAL A 246 12.72 3.66 3.75
N VAL A 247 11.67 3.38 2.97
CA VAL A 247 11.77 2.59 1.74
C VAL A 247 11.24 3.37 0.56
N GLY A 248 11.77 3.08 -0.62
CA GLY A 248 11.37 3.73 -1.86
C GLY A 248 12.15 3.25 -3.06
N GLN A 249 12.12 4.01 -4.13
CA GLN A 249 12.84 3.71 -5.36
C GLN A 249 14.02 4.64 -5.56
N SER A 250 15.07 4.15 -6.22
CA SER A 250 16.17 5.02 -6.61
C SER A 250 16.80 4.59 -7.92
N ARG A 251 17.22 5.58 -8.72
CA ARG A 251 18.07 5.36 -9.86
C ARG A 251 19.48 4.99 -9.40
N THR A 252 20.03 3.95 -10.02
CA THR A 252 21.41 3.53 -9.84
C THR A 252 22.34 4.31 -10.77
N ALA A 253 23.66 4.20 -10.56
CA ALA A 253 24.66 4.77 -11.47
C ALA A 253 24.54 4.25 -12.91
N GLY A 254 23.98 3.05 -13.11
CA GLY A 254 23.68 2.47 -14.43
C GLY A 254 22.36 2.95 -15.05
N ASN A 255 21.69 3.93 -14.43
CA ASN A 255 20.38 4.46 -14.82
C ASN A 255 19.23 3.44 -14.78
N SER A 256 19.42 2.30 -14.11
CA SER A 256 18.35 1.36 -13.77
C SER A 256 17.63 1.83 -12.49
N ILE A 257 16.39 1.39 -12.29
CA ILE A 257 15.66 1.64 -11.05
C ILE A 257 15.86 0.44 -10.12
N SER A 258 16.04 0.70 -8.83
CA SER A 258 16.11 -0.31 -7.79
C SER A 258 15.30 0.13 -6.56
N GLY A 259 14.75 -0.81 -5.82
CA GLY A 259 14.23 -0.51 -4.49
C GLY A 259 15.37 -0.25 -3.51
N TYR A 260 15.12 0.56 -2.49
CA TYR A 260 16.10 0.76 -1.41
C TYR A 260 15.42 0.82 -0.05
N ALA A 261 16.22 0.56 0.99
CA ALA A 261 15.92 0.95 2.36
C ALA A 261 17.00 1.93 2.87
N TYR A 262 16.61 2.92 3.67
CA TYR A 262 17.50 3.92 4.24
C TYR A 262 17.20 4.10 5.73
N ASP A 263 18.20 3.88 6.59
CA ASP A 263 18.06 4.11 8.03
C ASP A 263 18.52 5.52 8.41
N LEU A 264 17.55 6.36 8.80
CA LEU A 264 17.77 7.75 9.21
C LEU A 264 18.70 7.93 10.43
N ARG A 265 18.92 6.87 11.22
CA ARG A 265 19.81 6.94 12.40
C ARG A 265 21.28 6.76 12.02
N THR A 266 21.53 5.88 11.05
CA THR A 266 22.89 5.46 10.68
C THR A 266 23.35 6.05 9.35
N GLY A 267 22.42 6.52 8.52
CA GLY A 267 22.66 6.94 7.14
C GLY A 267 22.95 5.78 6.19
N ILE A 268 22.76 4.53 6.63
CA ILE A 268 23.01 3.33 5.83
C ILE A 268 21.89 3.17 4.80
N ARG A 269 22.29 2.96 3.55
CA ARG A 269 21.42 2.67 2.42
C ARG A 269 21.64 1.24 1.95
N THR A 270 20.58 0.45 1.90
CA THR A 270 20.56 -0.91 1.38
C THR A 270 19.88 -0.93 0.02
N ASP A 271 20.57 -1.43 -1.00
CA ASP A 271 19.98 -1.71 -2.30
C ASP A 271 19.17 -3.03 -2.22
N LEU A 272 17.86 -2.95 -2.43
CA LEU A 272 16.94 -4.10 -2.36
C LEU A 272 16.82 -4.82 -3.71
N GLY A 273 17.30 -4.21 -4.80
CA GLY A 273 17.25 -4.77 -6.14
C GLY A 273 15.95 -4.51 -6.90
N PHE A 274 15.89 -5.08 -8.09
CA PHE A 274 14.80 -4.91 -9.07
C PHE A 274 13.52 -5.69 -8.74
N HIS A 275 13.47 -6.43 -7.63
CA HIS A 275 12.25 -7.07 -7.15
C HIS A 275 11.35 -6.12 -6.34
N PHE A 276 11.82 -4.89 -6.10
CA PHE A 276 11.14 -3.85 -5.31
C PHE A 276 10.99 -2.59 -6.15
N LEU A 277 10.29 -2.69 -7.29
CA LEU A 277 9.99 -1.61 -8.24
C LEU A 277 8.56 -1.06 -8.13
N THR A 278 7.67 -1.72 -7.40
CA THR A 278 6.33 -1.19 -7.11
C THR A 278 6.00 -1.40 -5.64
N ALA A 279 5.15 -0.52 -5.10
CA ALA A 279 4.58 -0.63 -3.75
C ALA A 279 5.62 -0.96 -2.65
N GLN A 280 6.70 -0.18 -2.57
CA GLN A 280 7.69 -0.35 -1.49
C GLN A 280 7.05 0.08 -0.17
N LEU A 281 6.71 -0.91 0.64
CA LEU A 281 6.03 -0.75 1.93
C LEU A 281 6.88 -1.43 3.02
N ILE A 282 6.77 -0.96 4.26
CA ILE A 282 7.58 -1.47 5.36
C ILE A 282 6.78 -1.60 6.66
N SER A 283 6.99 -2.72 7.37
CA SER A 283 6.55 -2.86 8.76
C SER A 283 7.65 -3.47 9.61
N GLY A 284 8.10 -2.71 10.62
CA GLY A 284 9.28 -3.09 11.41
C GLY A 284 10.51 -3.20 10.51
N ASN A 285 11.02 -4.42 10.33
CA ASN A 285 12.20 -4.72 9.55
C ASN A 285 11.88 -5.44 8.23
N THR A 286 10.60 -5.66 7.93
CA THR A 286 10.18 -6.36 6.72
C THR A 286 9.72 -5.36 5.68
N VAL A 287 10.40 -5.36 4.53
CA VAL A 287 10.00 -4.60 3.34
C VAL A 287 9.23 -5.51 2.41
N VAL A 288 8.18 -5.01 1.79
CA VAL A 288 7.48 -5.68 0.69
C VAL A 288 7.43 -4.76 -0.52
N GLY A 289 7.30 -5.36 -1.70
CA GLY A 289 7.17 -4.66 -2.97
C GLY A 289 7.15 -5.64 -4.13
N GLY A 290 7.03 -5.17 -5.36
CA GLY A 290 6.97 -6.04 -6.53
C GLY A 290 7.76 -5.58 -7.74
N ASP A 291 7.80 -6.40 -8.78
CA ASP A 291 8.50 -6.15 -10.05
C ASP A 291 7.55 -6.03 -11.24
N SER A 292 6.30 -5.62 -10.98
CA SER A 292 5.18 -5.59 -11.94
C SER A 292 4.64 -6.96 -12.37
N LEU A 293 5.23 -8.05 -11.87
CA LEU A 293 4.71 -9.41 -12.08
C LEU A 293 4.52 -10.11 -10.74
N LEU A 294 5.57 -10.19 -9.93
CA LEU A 294 5.56 -10.83 -8.63
C LEU A 294 5.78 -9.79 -7.53
N SER A 295 5.32 -10.13 -6.33
CA SER A 295 5.67 -9.42 -5.11
C SER A 295 6.66 -10.24 -4.29
N SER A 296 7.51 -9.56 -3.53
CA SER A 296 8.53 -10.14 -2.68
C SER A 296 8.55 -9.45 -1.32
N SER A 297 9.01 -10.18 -0.30
CA SER A 297 9.41 -9.66 0.99
C SER A 297 10.94 -9.63 1.09
N TYR A 298 11.46 -8.73 1.92
CA TYR A 298 12.86 -8.64 2.29
C TYR A 298 12.98 -8.34 3.79
N ASP A 299 13.72 -9.16 4.51
CA ASP A 299 14.03 -8.92 5.92
C ASP A 299 15.36 -8.15 6.04
N LEU A 300 15.31 -6.96 6.64
CA LEU A 300 16.45 -6.05 6.75
C LEU A 300 17.52 -6.51 7.77
N ILE A 301 17.23 -7.50 8.60
CA ILE A 301 18.17 -8.08 9.56
C ILE A 301 18.87 -9.30 8.94
N THR A 302 18.10 -10.24 8.39
CA THR A 302 18.65 -11.50 7.86
C THR A 302 19.11 -11.36 6.41
N HIS A 303 18.72 -10.28 5.73
CA HIS A 303 18.96 -10.04 4.30
C HIS A 303 18.41 -11.16 3.40
N THR A 304 17.33 -11.80 3.84
CA THR A 304 16.66 -12.86 3.08
C THR A 304 15.42 -12.31 2.38
N SER A 305 15.17 -12.79 1.16
CA SER A 305 13.95 -12.50 0.41
C SER A 305 13.09 -13.74 0.21
N ALA A 306 11.78 -13.53 0.09
CA ALA A 306 10.82 -14.57 -0.26
C ALA A 306 9.72 -14.00 -1.16
N THR A 307 9.31 -14.77 -2.17
CA THR A 307 8.17 -14.40 -3.02
C THR A 307 6.87 -14.42 -2.22
N ILE A 308 6.04 -13.41 -2.43
CA ILE A 308 4.67 -13.32 -1.92
C ILE A 308 3.74 -13.64 -3.08
N GLY A 309 2.81 -14.58 -2.88
CA GLY A 309 1.83 -14.94 -3.90
C GLY A 309 1.76 -16.43 -4.19
N SER A 310 0.79 -16.78 -5.03
CA SER A 310 0.58 -18.16 -5.49
C SER A 310 1.60 -18.61 -6.57
N GLY A 311 2.46 -17.71 -7.04
CA GLY A 311 3.34 -17.93 -8.19
C GLY A 311 2.60 -17.94 -9.55
N ARG A 312 1.32 -17.54 -9.57
CA ARG A 312 0.49 -17.39 -10.77
C ARG A 312 -0.12 -16.00 -10.81
N GLY A 313 -0.33 -15.47 -12.01
CA GLY A 313 -0.89 -14.14 -12.21
C GLY A 313 0.09 -13.03 -11.83
N VAL A 314 -0.40 -11.79 -11.82
CA VAL A 314 0.31 -10.62 -11.28
C VAL A 314 -0.06 -10.47 -9.81
N THR A 315 0.92 -10.44 -8.91
CA THR A 315 0.67 -10.21 -7.47
C THR A 315 1.05 -8.79 -7.09
N GLU A 316 0.08 -7.99 -6.68
CA GLU A 316 0.27 -6.62 -6.22
C GLU A 316 0.01 -6.52 -4.72
N VAL A 317 1.03 -6.14 -3.95
CA VAL A 317 0.88 -5.80 -2.53
C VAL A 317 0.38 -4.37 -2.38
N LYS A 318 -0.51 -4.16 -1.42
CA LYS A 318 -1.09 -2.84 -1.13
C LYS A 318 -0.81 -2.34 0.27
N GLN A 319 -0.65 -3.25 1.24
CA GLN A 319 -0.38 -2.86 2.61
C GLN A 319 0.31 -3.99 3.39
N ILE A 320 1.14 -3.61 4.36
CA ILE A 320 1.75 -4.51 5.35
C ILE A 320 1.52 -3.96 6.76
N ARG A 321 1.12 -4.83 7.70
CA ARG A 321 1.00 -4.50 9.13
C ARG A 321 1.51 -5.66 9.97
N GLY A 322 2.64 -5.47 10.65
CA GLY A 322 3.32 -6.54 11.33
C GLY A 322 3.75 -7.61 10.32
N HIS A 323 3.23 -8.83 10.47
CA HIS A 323 3.53 -9.93 9.55
C HIS A 323 2.45 -10.16 8.48
N PHE A 324 1.37 -9.40 8.49
CA PHE A 324 0.30 -9.54 7.51
C PHE A 324 0.54 -8.62 6.32
N VAL A 325 0.42 -9.18 5.12
CA VAL A 325 0.47 -8.47 3.85
C VAL A 325 -0.82 -8.72 3.12
N VAL A 326 -1.43 -7.66 2.58
CA VAL A 326 -2.63 -7.78 1.75
C VAL A 326 -2.42 -7.12 0.40
N GLY A 327 -3.23 -7.55 -0.55
CA GLY A 327 -3.19 -7.04 -1.90
C GLY A 327 -4.09 -7.85 -2.81
N ASP A 328 -3.87 -7.72 -4.11
CA ASP A 328 -4.66 -8.39 -5.13
C ASP A 328 -3.78 -9.26 -6.02
N ASN A 329 -4.30 -10.42 -6.41
CA ASN A 329 -3.69 -11.26 -7.42
C ASN A 329 -4.55 -11.26 -8.68
N PHE A 330 -3.98 -10.77 -9.78
CA PHE A 330 -4.58 -10.74 -11.10
C PHE A 330 -4.16 -11.98 -11.90
N ALA A 331 -4.94 -13.04 -11.75
CA ALA A 331 -4.96 -14.18 -12.67
C ALA A 331 -6.07 -13.93 -13.72
N PRO A 332 -6.72 -14.92 -14.38
CA PRO A 332 -7.88 -14.60 -15.24
C PRO A 332 -8.96 -13.75 -14.55
N ASN A 333 -8.99 -13.73 -13.21
CA ASN A 333 -9.80 -12.86 -12.37
C ASN A 333 -8.91 -12.19 -11.29
N SER A 334 -9.42 -11.14 -10.63
CA SER A 334 -8.75 -10.49 -9.50
C SER A 334 -9.27 -11.02 -8.18
N PHE A 335 -8.35 -11.51 -7.35
CA PHE A 335 -8.64 -12.03 -6.01
C PHE A 335 -7.83 -11.29 -4.97
N ALA A 336 -8.53 -10.69 -4.01
CA ALA A 336 -7.92 -10.21 -2.77
C ALA A 336 -7.18 -11.36 -2.08
N PHE A 337 -6.06 -11.06 -1.45
CA PHE A 337 -5.32 -12.02 -0.65
C PHE A 337 -4.86 -11.44 0.68
N VAL A 338 -4.59 -12.34 1.60
CA VAL A 338 -3.79 -12.10 2.80
C VAL A 338 -2.66 -13.12 2.85
N ALA A 339 -1.46 -12.63 3.11
CA ALA A 339 -0.25 -13.41 3.22
C ALA A 339 0.47 -13.12 4.54
N ARG A 340 1.26 -14.09 5.00
CA ARG A 340 2.09 -13.96 6.18
C ARG A 340 3.56 -14.11 5.82
N VAL A 341 4.34 -13.06 6.10
CA VAL A 341 5.78 -13.04 5.78
C VAL A 341 6.63 -13.84 6.76
N ASP A 342 6.10 -14.18 7.93
CA ASP A 342 6.82 -14.93 8.98
C ASP A 342 6.76 -16.45 8.80
N ASN A 343 5.72 -16.97 8.15
CA ASN A 343 5.55 -18.41 7.93
C ASN A 343 5.24 -18.80 6.48
N GLY A 344 5.01 -17.84 5.58
CA GLY A 344 4.70 -18.07 4.17
C GLY A 344 3.25 -18.44 3.87
N ASP A 345 2.33 -18.35 4.83
CA ASP A 345 0.91 -18.62 4.58
C ASP A 345 0.35 -17.62 3.54
N PHE A 346 -0.49 -18.12 2.65
CA PHE A 346 -1.14 -17.32 1.61
C PHE A 346 -2.59 -17.78 1.42
N THR A 347 -3.54 -16.86 1.56
CA THR A 347 -4.97 -17.14 1.49
C THR A 347 -5.67 -16.15 0.57
N TYR A 348 -6.43 -16.67 -0.40
CA TYR A 348 -7.37 -15.85 -1.17
C TYR A 348 -8.61 -15.52 -0.33
N LEU A 349 -9.08 -14.29 -0.46
CA LEU A 349 -10.21 -13.74 0.27
C LEU A 349 -11.45 -13.78 -0.63
N ALA A 350 -12.50 -14.45 -0.16
CA ALA A 350 -13.71 -14.71 -0.93
C ALA A 350 -14.47 -13.42 -1.31
N SER A 351 -15.16 -13.45 -2.45
CA SER A 351 -16.15 -12.43 -2.83
C SER A 351 -17.46 -12.61 -2.04
N LEU A 352 -18.43 -11.72 -2.26
CA LEU A 352 -19.80 -11.83 -1.71
C LEU A 352 -20.74 -12.61 -2.64
N GLY A 353 -20.20 -13.54 -3.42
CA GLY A 353 -20.94 -14.38 -4.37
C GLY A 353 -20.76 -14.01 -5.83
N GLY A 354 -20.07 -12.91 -6.14
CA GLY A 354 -19.48 -12.64 -7.45
C GLY A 354 -18.16 -13.40 -7.65
N LEU A 355 -17.35 -12.95 -8.61
CA LEU A 355 -16.05 -13.57 -8.91
C LEU A 355 -14.87 -12.85 -8.25
N ASN A 356 -14.95 -11.53 -8.10
CA ASN A 356 -13.82 -10.70 -7.72
C ASN A 356 -13.92 -10.15 -6.29
N SER A 357 -12.76 -9.91 -5.70
CA SER A 357 -12.56 -9.22 -4.42
C SER A 357 -11.30 -8.36 -4.51
N ALA A 358 -11.24 -7.29 -3.72
CA ALA A 358 -10.08 -6.42 -3.61
C ALA A 358 -9.78 -6.11 -2.14
N ALA A 359 -8.52 -6.28 -1.72
CA ALA A 359 -8.08 -5.88 -0.38
C ALA A 359 -7.46 -4.48 -0.43
N THR A 360 -7.55 -3.74 0.66
CA THR A 360 -6.97 -2.40 0.78
C THR A 360 -6.12 -2.28 2.04
N GLN A 361 -6.62 -2.74 3.19
CA GLN A 361 -5.92 -2.61 4.47
C GLN A 361 -6.13 -3.85 5.36
N VAL A 362 -5.15 -4.13 6.20
CA VAL A 362 -5.14 -5.16 7.25
C VAL A 362 -4.70 -4.57 8.58
N ASP A 363 -5.37 -5.00 9.65
CA ASP A 363 -4.99 -4.65 11.01
C ASP A 363 -3.92 -5.60 11.58
N ARG A 364 -3.46 -5.34 12.81
CA ARG A 364 -2.45 -6.18 13.48
C ARG A 364 -2.93 -7.60 13.83
N HIS A 365 -4.22 -7.88 13.70
CA HIS A 365 -4.86 -9.15 14.01
C HIS A 365 -5.18 -9.97 12.74
N GLY A 366 -4.86 -9.43 11.56
CA GLY A 366 -5.14 -10.06 10.28
C GLY A 366 -6.55 -9.79 9.76
N VAL A 367 -7.33 -8.88 10.37
CA VAL A 367 -8.64 -8.49 9.84
C VAL A 367 -8.42 -7.58 8.63
N VAL A 368 -8.99 -7.95 7.48
CA VAL A 368 -8.77 -7.25 6.21
C VAL A 368 -10.01 -6.46 5.83
N ALA A 369 -9.84 -5.23 5.36
CA ALA A 369 -10.87 -4.37 4.78
C ALA A 369 -10.60 -4.14 3.28
N GLY A 370 -11.68 -4.03 2.51
CA GLY A 370 -11.64 -3.77 1.08
C GLY A 370 -13.03 -3.79 0.44
N SER A 371 -13.15 -4.38 -0.74
CA SER A 371 -14.43 -4.54 -1.44
C SER A 371 -14.59 -5.92 -2.07
N ALA A 372 -15.83 -6.37 -2.22
CA ALA A 372 -16.15 -7.68 -2.76
C ALA A 372 -17.38 -7.61 -3.66
N ALA A 373 -17.32 -8.34 -4.78
CA ALA A 373 -18.42 -8.40 -5.72
C ALA A 373 -19.59 -9.23 -5.17
N LEU A 374 -20.80 -8.69 -5.28
CA LEU A 374 -22.05 -9.42 -5.16
C LEU A 374 -22.28 -10.36 -6.35
N PRO A 375 -23.25 -11.30 -6.27
CA PRO A 375 -23.65 -12.11 -7.40
C PRO A 375 -24.12 -11.22 -8.57
N PRO A 376 -23.83 -11.61 -9.83
CA PRO A 376 -24.31 -10.88 -10.99
C PRO A 376 -25.84 -10.94 -11.10
N ALA A 377 -26.44 -9.87 -11.60
CA ALA A 377 -27.89 -9.81 -11.84
C ALA A 377 -28.33 -10.56 -13.11
N ASP A 378 -27.37 -10.90 -13.98
CA ASP A 378 -27.58 -11.54 -15.27
C ASP A 378 -26.58 -12.69 -15.48
N PRO A 379 -26.85 -13.64 -16.40
CA PRO A 379 -26.03 -14.85 -16.55
C PRO A 379 -24.75 -14.65 -17.37
N VAL A 380 -24.50 -13.46 -17.95
CA VAL A 380 -23.29 -13.19 -18.77
C VAL A 380 -22.25 -12.35 -18.02
N SER A 381 -22.68 -11.58 -17.02
CA SER A 381 -21.80 -10.85 -16.11
C SER A 381 -21.18 -11.79 -15.08
N VAL A 382 -19.89 -11.58 -14.79
CA VAL A 382 -19.17 -12.36 -13.76
C VAL A 382 -19.28 -11.75 -12.36
N ASN A 383 -19.63 -10.46 -12.27
CA ASN A 383 -19.76 -9.73 -11.01
C ASN A 383 -21.05 -8.90 -11.01
N GLY A 384 -21.68 -8.80 -9.84
CA GLY A 384 -22.61 -7.73 -9.51
C GLY A 384 -21.86 -6.48 -8.99
N PRO A 385 -22.59 -5.54 -8.37
CA PRO A 385 -21.98 -4.39 -7.70
C PRO A 385 -21.00 -4.80 -6.60
N PHE A 386 -20.03 -3.94 -6.31
CA PHE A 386 -19.08 -4.16 -5.23
C PHE A 386 -19.58 -3.49 -3.95
N HIS A 387 -19.55 -4.23 -2.86
CA HIS A 387 -19.78 -3.69 -1.53
C HIS A 387 -18.47 -3.66 -0.74
N ALA A 388 -18.37 -2.70 0.17
CA ALA A 388 -17.40 -2.67 1.23
C ALA A 388 -17.49 -3.98 2.01
N ALA A 389 -16.34 -4.62 2.22
CA ALA A 389 -16.26 -5.93 2.83
C ALA A 389 -15.14 -5.99 3.87
N VAL A 390 -15.34 -6.84 4.86
CA VAL A 390 -14.30 -7.21 5.83
C VAL A 390 -14.13 -8.72 5.86
N TRP A 391 -12.89 -9.18 5.90
CA TRP A 391 -12.54 -10.58 6.07
C TRP A 391 -11.97 -10.81 7.47
N ILE A 392 -12.63 -11.66 8.25
CA ILE A 392 -12.29 -11.92 9.65
C ILE A 392 -11.65 -13.32 9.77
N PRO A 393 -10.41 -13.42 10.29
CA PRO A 393 -9.75 -14.70 10.49
C PRO A 393 -10.38 -15.49 11.64
N HIS A 394 -10.48 -16.81 11.47
CA HIS A 394 -10.85 -17.75 12.51
C HIS A 394 -10.07 -19.06 12.36
N THR A 395 -9.74 -19.68 13.48
CA THR A 395 -9.05 -20.98 13.52
C THR A 395 -10.07 -22.10 13.42
N VAL A 396 -9.89 -23.00 12.47
CA VAL A 396 -10.65 -24.25 12.42
C VAL A 396 -9.98 -25.27 13.35
N ALA A 397 -10.75 -25.82 14.30
CA ALA A 397 -10.27 -26.79 15.29
C ALA A 397 -10.08 -28.20 14.69
#